data_AF-A0A0C3DLP3-F1
#
_entry.id   AF-A0A0C3DLP3-F1
#
_cell.length_a   1.000
_cell.length_b   1.000
_cell.length_c   1.000
_cell.angle_alpha   90.00
_cell.angle_beta   90.00
_cell.angle_gamma   90.00
#
_symmetry.space_group_name_H-M   'P 1'
#
loop_
_entity.id
_entity.type
_entity.pdbx_description
1 polymer ?
#
loop_
_entity_poly.entity_id
_entity_poly.type
_entity_poly.pdbx_seq_one_letter_code
_entity_poly.pdbx_strand_id
1 'polypeptide(L)'
;QTLRALPPSTTKHHGMYDTVIVNAEPESNWLQCGLEGHSVVQLRMIFRPLHFDHFVTYVQCFNIVPQQGIPNNINSGMGMHLVRCATKPNGSRISDMIPVTWIRSPAHLILNFGKEAHTRLTGESSYKLSTEFWLNKFWTKEFYYTLSP
;
A
#
# COMPACT_ATOMS: atom_id res chain seq x y z
N GLN A 1 3.25 16.35 0.29
CA GLN A 1 2.51 15.55 1.30
C GLN A 1 3.50 14.91 2.28
N THR A 2 3.14 14.77 3.56
CA THR A 2 3.99 14.13 4.58
C THR A 2 3.60 12.66 4.75
N LEU A 3 4.57 11.74 4.67
CA LEU A 3 4.38 10.30 4.90
C LEU A 3 4.71 9.93 6.33
N ARG A 4 3.93 9.00 6.90
CA ARG A 4 3.99 8.61 8.32
C ARG A 4 4.26 7.11 8.44
N ALA A 5 5.23 6.77 9.27
CA ALA A 5 5.55 5.41 9.67
C ALA A 5 5.80 5.36 11.17
N LEU A 6 4.77 5.70 11.96
CA LEU A 6 4.88 5.80 13.41
C LEU A 6 4.70 4.41 14.04
N PRO A 7 5.69 3.91 14.80
CA PRO A 7 5.54 2.66 15.53
C PRO A 7 4.47 2.75 16.62
N PRO A 8 4.04 1.61 17.18
CA PRO A 8 3.09 1.62 18.29
C PRO A 8 3.61 2.40 19.49
N SER A 9 2.71 3.11 20.16
CA SER A 9 2.97 3.88 21.38
C SER A 9 1.86 3.67 22.40
N THR A 10 1.99 4.26 23.59
CA THR A 10 0.95 4.25 24.62
C THR A 10 -0.36 4.88 24.15
N THR A 11 -0.31 5.83 23.22
CA THR A 11 -1.47 6.51 22.64
C THR A 11 -1.89 5.94 21.29
N LYS A 12 -1.07 5.09 20.66
CA LYS A 12 -1.33 4.47 19.35
C LYS A 12 -0.93 3.01 19.38
N HIS A 13 -1.76 2.14 19.95
CA HIS A 13 -1.44 0.74 20.18
C HIS A 13 -1.13 -0.08 18.91
N HIS A 14 -1.55 0.41 17.74
CA HIS A 14 -1.33 -0.24 16.45
C HIS A 14 -0.35 0.51 15.54
N GLY A 15 0.27 1.59 16.03
CA GLY A 15 1.05 2.50 15.21
C GLY A 15 0.19 3.28 14.23
N MET A 16 0.82 4.04 13.35
CA MET A 16 0.14 4.79 12.30
C MET A 16 1.02 4.82 11.06
N TYR A 17 0.54 4.17 10.01
CA TYR A 17 1.33 3.81 8.85
C TYR A 17 0.60 4.20 7.58
N ASP A 18 1.23 5.05 6.79
CA ASP A 18 0.70 5.41 5.48
C ASP A 18 1.03 4.30 4.45
N THR A 19 0.11 4.12 3.51
CA THR A 19 0.30 3.26 2.34
C THR A 19 0.79 4.10 1.16
N VAL A 20 1.63 3.49 0.32
CA VAL A 20 2.23 4.13 -0.85
C VAL A 20 2.29 3.15 -2.02
N ILE A 21 2.42 3.71 -3.21
CA ILE A 21 2.78 2.97 -4.42
C ILE A 21 4.27 3.14 -4.66
N VAL A 22 4.92 2.02 -4.94
CA VAL A 22 6.36 1.92 -5.16
C VAL A 22 6.64 1.24 -6.48
N ASN A 23 7.81 1.52 -7.05
CA ASN A 23 8.32 0.70 -8.15
C ASN A 23 8.61 -0.71 -7.63
N ALA A 24 8.09 -1.72 -8.32
CA ALA A 24 8.57 -3.10 -8.16
C ALA A 24 9.75 -3.36 -9.10
N GLU A 25 9.77 -2.67 -10.24
CA GLU A 25 10.83 -2.75 -11.24
C GLU A 25 11.53 -1.37 -11.36
N PRO A 26 12.87 -1.32 -11.30
CA PRO A 26 13.62 -0.05 -11.35
C PRO A 26 13.31 0.81 -12.57
N GLU A 27 13.16 0.16 -13.73
CA GLU A 27 12.94 0.78 -15.04
C GLU A 27 11.46 1.07 -15.35
N SER A 28 10.56 0.84 -14.39
CA SER A 28 9.15 1.03 -14.65
C SER A 28 8.82 2.51 -14.83
N ASN A 29 8.23 2.83 -15.98
CA ASN A 29 7.73 4.15 -16.33
C ASN A 29 6.45 4.42 -15.53
N TRP A 30 6.63 4.95 -14.32
CA TRP A 30 5.54 5.42 -13.49
C TRP A 30 4.61 6.34 -14.29
N LEU A 31 3.31 6.17 -14.12
CA LEU A 31 2.18 6.78 -14.86
C LEU A 31 1.80 6.12 -16.19
N GLN A 32 2.75 5.74 -17.04
CA GLN A 32 2.41 5.17 -18.36
C GLN A 32 1.90 3.73 -18.26
N CYS A 33 2.48 2.95 -17.34
CA CYS A 33 2.14 1.54 -17.14
C CYS A 33 1.04 1.33 -16.06
N GLY A 34 0.51 2.40 -15.46
CA GLY A 34 -0.44 2.29 -14.36
C GLY A 34 0.14 1.53 -13.16
N LEU A 35 -0.53 0.45 -12.73
CA LEU A 35 -0.03 -0.43 -11.66
C LEU A 35 0.89 -1.56 -12.15
N GLU A 36 1.04 -1.73 -13.47
CA GLU A 36 1.99 -2.69 -14.03
C GLU A 36 3.42 -2.23 -13.70
N GLY A 37 4.26 -3.14 -13.20
CA GLY A 37 5.60 -2.83 -12.68
C GLY A 37 5.64 -2.09 -11.33
N HIS A 38 4.49 -1.92 -10.67
CA HIS A 38 4.37 -1.22 -9.40
C HIS A 38 3.71 -2.08 -8.32
N SER A 39 3.93 -1.72 -7.06
CA SER A 39 3.40 -2.42 -5.91
C SER A 39 2.80 -1.46 -4.89
N VAL A 40 1.76 -1.93 -4.20
CA VAL A 40 1.17 -1.21 -3.08
C VAL A 40 1.79 -1.74 -1.79
N VAL A 41 2.32 -0.85 -0.97
CA VAL A 41 2.97 -1.23 0.30
C VAL A 41 2.57 -0.28 1.42
N GLN A 42 2.61 -0.78 2.66
CA GLN A 42 2.47 0.04 3.87
C GLN A 42 3.86 0.31 4.45
N LEU A 43 4.19 1.58 4.67
CA LEU A 43 5.45 1.97 5.30
C LEU A 43 5.43 1.58 6.77
N ARG A 44 6.45 0.85 7.24
CA ARG A 44 6.54 0.40 8.64
C ARG A 44 7.64 1.12 9.40
N MET A 45 8.73 1.47 8.72
CA MET A 45 9.84 2.22 9.30
C MET A 45 10.67 2.85 8.18
N ILE A 46 11.11 4.09 8.37
CA ILE A 46 12.07 4.75 7.49
C ILE A 46 13.35 4.98 8.30
N PHE A 47 14.49 4.56 7.77
CA PHE A 47 15.77 4.66 8.47
C PHE A 47 16.94 4.68 7.49
N ARG A 48 18.12 5.04 7.98
CA ARG A 48 19.37 4.97 7.23
C ARG A 48 20.25 3.89 7.86
N PRO A 49 20.49 2.75 7.20
CA PRO A 49 21.38 1.74 7.73
C PRO A 49 22.80 2.31 7.89
N LEU A 50 23.54 1.80 8.88
CA LEU A 50 24.96 2.14 9.02
C LEU A 50 25.70 1.67 7.76
N HIS A 51 26.57 2.52 7.21
CA HIS A 51 27.33 2.31 5.96
C HIS A 51 26.54 2.41 4.65
N PHE A 52 25.29 2.88 4.69
CA PHE A 52 24.53 3.22 3.48
C PHE A 52 24.35 4.74 3.39
N ASP A 53 24.59 5.29 2.21
CA ASP A 53 24.41 6.73 1.95
C ASP A 53 22.96 7.11 1.68
N HIS A 54 22.04 6.14 1.65
CA HIS A 54 20.66 6.34 1.25
C HIS A 54 19.69 5.81 2.30
N PHE A 55 18.54 6.48 2.41
CA PHE A 55 17.45 6.04 3.26
C PHE A 55 16.74 4.84 2.63
N VAL A 56 16.40 3.88 3.48
CA VAL A 56 15.57 2.72 3.13
C VAL A 56 14.31 2.74 3.98
N THR A 57 13.30 2.03 3.50
CA THR A 57 12.08 1.82 4.25
C THR A 57 11.79 0.33 4.37
N TYR A 58 11.47 -0.10 5.58
CA TYR A 58 10.86 -1.40 5.83
C TYR A 58 9.37 -1.30 5.53
N VAL A 59 8.85 -2.20 4.71
CA VAL A 59 7.48 -2.14 4.20
C VAL A 59 6.76 -3.45 4.36
N GLN A 60 5.44 -3.38 4.47
CA GLN A 60 4.56 -4.54 4.37
C GLN A 60 3.87 -4.54 3.01
N CYS A 61 3.95 -5.65 2.28
CA CYS A 61 3.51 -5.71 0.89
C CYS A 61 2.03 -6.09 0.76
N PHE A 62 1.38 -5.60 -0.30
CA PHE A 62 0.05 -6.03 -0.73
C PHE A 62 0.09 -6.53 -2.16
N ASN A 63 -0.59 -7.65 -2.40
CA ASN A 63 -0.77 -8.22 -3.73
C ASN A 63 -2.09 -7.71 -4.32
N ILE A 64 -2.06 -7.29 -5.58
CA ILE A 64 -3.29 -7.05 -6.34
C ILE A 64 -3.97 -8.40 -6.57
N VAL A 65 -5.23 -8.50 -6.18
CA VAL A 65 -6.03 -9.71 -6.35
C VAL A 65 -6.64 -9.70 -7.75
N PRO A 66 -6.38 -10.70 -8.60
CA PRO A 66 -7.02 -10.79 -9.90
C PRO A 66 -8.54 -10.91 -9.76
N GLN A 67 -9.29 -10.12 -10.54
CA GLN A 67 -10.75 -10.22 -10.56
C GLN A 67 -11.18 -11.00 -11.79
N GLN A 68 -11.70 -12.21 -11.58
CA GLN A 68 -12.11 -13.09 -12.67
C GLN A 68 -13.21 -12.42 -13.52
N GLY A 69 -13.04 -12.49 -14.84
CA GLY A 69 -14.02 -12.00 -15.81
C GLY A 69 -14.01 -10.48 -16.04
N ILE A 70 -13.07 -9.73 -15.46
CA ILE A 70 -12.95 -8.28 -15.69
C ILE A 70 -11.57 -7.92 -16.24
N PRO A 71 -11.47 -7.28 -17.42
CA PRO A 71 -10.20 -6.78 -17.92
C PRO A 71 -9.56 -5.81 -16.90
N ASN A 72 -8.25 -5.95 -16.68
CA ASN A 72 -7.43 -5.14 -15.77
C ASN A 72 -7.67 -5.33 -14.25
N ASN A 73 -8.41 -6.37 -13.82
CA ASN A 73 -8.65 -6.67 -12.39
C ASN A 73 -9.33 -5.53 -11.61
N ILE A 74 -10.07 -4.67 -12.29
CA ILE A 74 -10.79 -3.54 -11.70
C ILE A 74 -12.21 -4.00 -11.38
N ASN A 75 -12.74 -3.67 -10.21
CA ASN A 75 -14.18 -3.86 -10.00
C ASN A 75 -14.95 -2.85 -10.86
N SER A 76 -15.62 -3.31 -11.92
CA SER A 76 -16.33 -2.47 -12.91
C SER A 76 -17.36 -1.51 -12.29
N GLY A 77 -17.89 -1.80 -11.10
CA GLY A 77 -18.82 -0.91 -10.40
C GLY A 77 -18.15 0.23 -9.61
N MET A 78 -16.89 0.08 -9.20
CA MET A 78 -16.21 1.03 -8.30
C MET A 78 -14.93 1.66 -8.89
N GLY A 79 -14.35 1.08 -9.94
CA GLY A 79 -13.08 1.57 -10.50
C GLY A 79 -11.89 1.37 -9.55
N MET A 80 -11.96 0.41 -8.64
CA MET A 80 -10.95 0.15 -7.61
C MET A 80 -10.34 -1.24 -7.77
N HIS A 81 -9.07 -1.36 -7.40
CA HIS A 81 -8.37 -2.65 -7.33
C HIS A 81 -8.53 -3.25 -5.94
N LEU A 82 -8.83 -4.55 -5.87
CA LEU A 82 -8.77 -5.29 -4.62
C LEU A 82 -7.31 -5.63 -4.36
N VAL A 83 -6.81 -5.27 -3.19
CA VAL A 83 -5.47 -5.64 -2.73
C VAL A 83 -5.57 -6.47 -1.45
N ARG A 84 -4.70 -7.46 -1.32
CA ARG A 84 -4.63 -8.34 -0.16
C ARG A 84 -3.23 -8.27 0.45
N CYS A 85 -3.14 -8.23 1.77
CA CYS A 85 -1.88 -8.37 2.49
C CYS A 85 -1.12 -9.58 1.92
N ALA A 86 0.11 -9.38 1.48
CA ALA A 86 0.96 -10.47 1.02
C ALA A 86 1.32 -11.32 2.24
N THR A 87 1.13 -12.64 2.15
CA THR A 87 1.39 -13.58 3.26
C THR A 87 2.23 -14.76 2.80
N LYS A 88 3.15 -15.19 3.66
CA LYS A 88 3.89 -16.44 3.51
C LYS A 88 2.95 -17.65 3.70
N PRO A 89 3.36 -18.88 3.33
CA PRO A 89 2.53 -20.07 3.55
C PRO A 89 2.10 -20.31 5.00
N ASN A 90 2.89 -19.82 5.97
CA ASN A 90 2.57 -19.89 7.40
C ASN A 90 1.61 -18.77 7.88
N GLY A 91 1.04 -17.97 6.98
CA GLY A 91 0.12 -16.88 7.30
C GLY A 91 0.77 -15.59 7.80
N SER A 92 2.09 -15.57 8.04
CA SER A 92 2.80 -14.34 8.40
C SER A 92 2.89 -13.37 7.21
N ARG A 93 2.85 -12.07 7.50
CA ARG A 93 2.87 -11.02 6.46
C ARG A 93 4.25 -10.95 5.80
N ILE A 94 4.26 -10.80 4.48
CA ILE A 94 5.46 -10.55 3.69
C ILE A 94 5.82 -9.07 3.83
N SER A 95 7.12 -8.85 3.99
CA SER A 95 7.72 -7.55 4.17
C SER A 95 9.01 -7.47 3.41
N ASP A 96 9.40 -6.27 3.00
CA ASP A 96 10.63 -6.02 2.27
C ASP A 96 11.33 -4.74 2.75
N MET A 97 12.57 -4.53 2.30
CA MET A 97 13.33 -3.31 2.49
C MET A 97 13.66 -2.70 1.13
N ILE A 98 13.09 -1.54 0.86
CA ILE A 98 13.26 -0.84 -0.42
C ILE A 98 13.92 0.52 -0.21
N PRO A 99 14.63 1.07 -1.21
CA PRO A 99 15.06 2.45 -1.19
C PRO A 99 13.86 3.40 -1.09
N VAL A 100 13.99 4.48 -0.31
CA VAL A 100 12.94 5.53 -0.24
C VAL A 100 12.69 6.18 -1.60
N THR A 101 13.71 6.19 -2.47
CA THR A 101 13.62 6.71 -3.85
C THR A 101 12.65 5.93 -4.74
N TRP A 102 12.22 4.73 -4.33
CA TRP A 102 11.24 3.93 -5.06
C TRP A 102 9.79 4.33 -4.77
N ILE A 103 9.55 5.17 -3.75
CA ILE A 103 8.22 5.68 -3.43
C ILE A 103 7.78 6.66 -4.52
N ARG A 104 6.63 6.41 -5.14
CA ARG A 104 6.09 7.23 -6.23
C ARG A 104 4.92 8.09 -5.81
N SER A 105 4.01 7.53 -5.00
CA SER A 105 2.86 8.28 -4.52
C SER A 105 2.25 7.70 -3.26
N PRO A 106 1.54 8.52 -2.48
CA PRO A 106 0.65 8.05 -1.43
C PRO A 106 -0.51 7.23 -2.01
N ALA A 107 -0.84 6.13 -1.35
CA ALA A 107 -2.01 5.31 -1.66
C ALA A 107 -2.93 5.25 -0.45
N HIS A 108 -4.22 5.44 -0.71
CA HIS A 108 -5.24 5.24 0.31
C HIS A 108 -5.92 3.88 0.10
N LEU A 109 -5.85 3.05 1.13
CA LEU A 109 -6.55 1.77 1.18
C LEU A 109 -7.85 1.93 1.97
N ILE A 110 -8.96 1.55 1.34
CA ILE A 110 -10.29 1.50 1.94
C ILE A 110 -10.52 0.07 2.40
N LEU A 111 -10.99 -0.10 3.63
CA LEU A 111 -11.19 -1.43 4.17
C LEU A 111 -12.24 -2.24 3.37
N ASN A 112 -11.93 -3.50 3.03
CA ASN A 112 -12.93 -4.43 2.54
C ASN A 112 -13.52 -5.22 3.72
N PHE A 113 -14.76 -4.92 4.11
CA PHE A 113 -15.45 -5.62 5.19
C PHE A 113 -15.88 -7.05 4.80
N GLY A 114 -15.90 -7.37 3.51
CA GLY A 114 -16.44 -8.63 3.03
C GLY A 114 -17.92 -8.80 3.41
N LYS A 115 -18.32 -10.04 3.72
CA LYS A 115 -19.70 -10.35 4.14
C LYS A 115 -19.98 -9.92 5.59
N GLU A 116 -18.99 -10.05 6.47
CA GLU A 116 -19.11 -9.75 7.89
C GLU A 116 -17.84 -9.06 8.39
N ALA A 117 -18.03 -7.93 9.08
CA ALA A 117 -16.94 -7.22 9.72
C ALA A 117 -16.49 -7.95 10.99
N HIS A 118 -15.18 -7.95 11.27
CA HIS A 118 -14.69 -8.47 12.54
C HIS A 118 -15.26 -7.63 13.70
N THR A 119 -15.81 -8.28 14.72
CA THR A 119 -16.45 -7.63 15.88
C THR A 119 -15.59 -6.66 16.69
N ARG A 120 -14.25 -6.70 16.52
CA ARG A 120 -13.27 -5.84 17.22
C ARG A 120 -12.60 -4.83 16.27
N LEU A 121 -13.12 -4.73 15.07
CA LEU A 121 -12.60 -3.84 14.05
C LEU A 121 -12.90 -2.40 14.43
N THR A 122 -11.84 -1.59 14.50
CA THR A 122 -11.87 -0.16 14.70
C THR A 122 -11.01 0.49 13.62
N GLY A 123 -11.06 1.82 13.51
CA GLY A 123 -10.16 2.54 12.60
C GLY A 123 -8.68 2.19 12.84
N GLU A 124 -8.30 2.03 14.11
CA GLU A 124 -6.92 1.74 14.52
C GLU A 124 -6.54 0.26 14.34
N SER A 125 -7.47 -0.67 14.49
CA SER A 125 -7.21 -2.11 14.37
C SER A 125 -7.40 -2.65 12.95
N SER A 126 -7.94 -1.84 12.03
CA SER A 126 -8.28 -2.19 10.64
C SER A 126 -7.14 -2.90 9.90
N TYR A 127 -5.96 -2.27 9.82
CA TYR A 127 -4.79 -2.84 9.15
C TYR A 127 -4.21 -4.07 9.85
N LYS A 128 -4.57 -4.34 11.11
CA LYS A 128 -4.12 -5.53 11.85
C LYS A 128 -5.09 -6.70 11.66
N LEU A 129 -6.39 -6.44 11.75
CA LEU A 129 -7.44 -7.46 11.77
C LEU A 129 -7.95 -7.83 10.37
N SER A 130 -7.67 -7.00 9.37
CA SER A 130 -8.12 -7.25 8.00
C SER A 130 -6.97 -7.58 7.07
N THR A 131 -7.29 -8.40 6.08
CA THR A 131 -6.34 -8.89 5.06
C THR A 131 -6.62 -8.29 3.70
N GLU A 132 -7.79 -7.69 3.47
CA GLU A 132 -8.23 -7.19 2.18
C GLU A 132 -8.67 -5.74 2.22
N PHE A 133 -8.31 -5.00 1.18
CA PHE A 133 -8.58 -3.58 1.05
C PHE A 133 -8.82 -3.22 -0.41
N TRP A 134 -9.60 -2.17 -0.63
CA TRP A 134 -9.76 -1.53 -1.93
C TRP A 134 -8.75 -0.41 -2.07
N LEU A 135 -7.95 -0.43 -3.13
CA LEU A 135 -7.12 0.71 -3.51
C LEU A 135 -8.04 1.81 -4.06
N ASN A 136 -8.04 2.96 -3.38
CA ASN A 136 -8.88 4.10 -3.75
C ASN A 136 -8.61 4.51 -5.21
N LYS A 137 -9.67 4.61 -6.04
CA LYS A 137 -9.59 4.94 -7.47
C LYS A 137 -8.84 6.23 -7.81
N PHE A 138 -8.70 7.13 -6.85
CA PHE A 138 -7.98 8.40 -6.97
C PHE A 138 -6.49 8.28 -6.60
N TRP A 139 -5.93 7.07 -6.57
CA TRP A 139 -4.50 6.86 -6.34
C TRP A 139 -3.61 7.56 -7.40
N THR A 140 -4.17 7.89 -8.57
CA THR A 140 -3.54 8.74 -9.59
C THR A 140 -3.90 10.23 -9.51
N LYS A 141 -4.73 10.66 -8.55
CA LYS A 141 -5.34 11.99 -8.59
C LYS A 141 -4.33 13.13 -8.39
N GLU A 142 -3.31 12.94 -7.57
CA GLU A 142 -2.27 13.95 -7.36
C GLU A 142 -1.53 14.30 -8.68
N PHE A 143 -1.60 13.43 -9.69
CA PHE A 143 -0.97 13.65 -11.00
C PHE A 143 -1.74 14.59 -11.92
N TYR A 144 -3.05 14.75 -11.73
CA TYR A 144 -3.82 15.73 -12.50
C TYR A 144 -3.31 17.15 -12.27
N TYR A 145 -2.78 17.43 -11.08
CA TYR A 145 -2.26 18.74 -10.71
C TYR A 145 -0.83 18.98 -11.20
N THR A 146 -0.03 17.94 -11.46
CA THR A 146 1.34 18.10 -12.00
C THR A 146 1.40 18.15 -13.53
N LEU A 147 0.33 17.75 -14.23
CA LEU A 147 0.24 17.75 -15.69
C LEU A 147 -0.64 18.87 -16.27
N SER A 148 -1.29 19.66 -15.40
CA SER A 148 -2.07 20.84 -15.82
C SER A 148 -1.18 22.08 -15.68
N PRO A 149 -0.90 22.82 -16.77
CA PRO A 149 -0.07 24.03 -16.74
C PRO A 149 -0.70 25.18 -15.93
#